data_AF-A0AAE1HK31-F1
#
_entry.id   AF-A0AAE1HK31-F1
#
_cell.length_a   1.000
_cell.length_b   1.000
_cell.length_c   1.000
_cell.angle_alpha   90.00
_cell.angle_beta   90.00
_cell.angle_gamma   90.00
#
_symmetry.space_group_name_H-M   'P 1'
#
loop_
_entity.id
_entity.type
_entity.pdbx_description
1 polymer ?
#
loop_
_entity_poly.entity_id
_entity_poly.type
_entity_poly.pdbx_seq_one_letter_code
_entity_poly.pdbx_strand_id
1 'polypeptide(L)'
;MPSEDEEAFETFAVYCGLALHHAKLYDKIRRSEQKYRVALDVLSYHNTCLDEEVQEMLEKGVPDSLPLVDQFHFNVFAIDDVEKARLAVFMFKDLFGLSRFDEDSLIRFALTVRKNYRRVPYHNWTHGFSVANTMYAIIKHSGDGFRVEEALALYIRSLCNDPDHRGKNNQFMLETETESPLASVYSTSTMEHHHFNQTMAILQQQGHNIFQTLTNSEYKHVLGLLKHCILATDLASFFPNRERLTRLVNAA
;
A
#
# COMPACT_ATOMS: atom_id res chain seq x y z
N MET A 1 -38.76 40.07 36.44
CA MET A 1 -39.83 39.20 35.92
C MET A 1 -39.91 39.26 34.39
N PRO A 2 -40.28 40.35 33.68
CA PRO A 2 -40.30 40.32 32.21
C PRO A 2 -38.91 40.24 31.54
N SER A 3 -37.90 40.88 32.14
CA SER A 3 -36.56 40.96 31.56
C SER A 3 -35.73 39.68 31.69
N GLU A 4 -35.94 38.92 32.77
CA GLU A 4 -35.25 37.64 33.00
C GLU A 4 -35.77 36.56 32.03
N ASP A 5 -37.06 36.56 31.74
CA ASP A 5 -37.66 35.66 30.75
C ASP A 5 -37.20 36.01 29.32
N GLU A 6 -37.05 37.30 28.99
CA GLU A 6 -36.48 37.74 27.71
C GLU A 6 -35.02 37.30 27.56
N GLU A 7 -34.18 37.51 28.58
CA GLU A 7 -32.77 37.11 28.56
C GLU A 7 -32.59 35.58 28.49
N ALA A 8 -33.44 34.83 29.22
CA ALA A 8 -33.48 33.38 29.15
C ALA A 8 -33.91 32.88 27.77
N PHE A 9 -34.91 33.51 27.15
CA PHE A 9 -35.38 33.15 25.81
C PHE A 9 -34.34 33.48 24.73
N GLU A 10 -33.67 34.63 24.81
CA GLU A 10 -32.59 35.01 23.90
C GLU A 10 -31.44 34.00 23.98
N THR A 11 -31.02 33.67 25.20
CA THR A 11 -29.98 32.66 25.46
C THR A 11 -30.38 31.30 24.88
N PHE A 12 -31.62 30.84 25.14
CA PHE A 12 -32.15 29.58 24.60
C PHE A 12 -32.18 29.59 23.07
N ALA A 13 -32.66 30.66 22.44
CA ALA A 13 -32.75 30.80 20.99
C ALA A 13 -31.36 30.74 20.33
N VAL A 14 -30.35 31.39 20.93
CA VAL A 14 -28.95 31.32 20.48
C VAL A 14 -28.42 29.89 20.56
N TYR A 15 -28.59 29.20 21.69
CA TYR A 15 -28.13 27.82 21.84
C TYR A 15 -28.86 26.86 20.89
N CYS A 16 -30.17 27.01 20.70
CA CYS A 16 -30.93 26.23 19.72
C CYS A 16 -30.45 26.50 18.29
N GLY A 17 -30.17 27.76 17.94
CA GLY A 17 -29.61 28.16 16.65
C GLY A 17 -28.25 27.50 16.39
N LEU A 18 -27.34 27.55 17.36
CA LEU A 18 -26.04 26.88 17.32
C LEU A 18 -26.18 25.36 17.20
N ALA A 19 -27.01 24.73 18.03
CA ALA A 19 -27.24 23.29 18.00
C ALA A 19 -27.79 22.82 16.65
N LEU A 20 -28.78 23.54 16.09
CA LEU A 20 -29.33 23.24 14.77
C LEU A 20 -28.31 23.46 13.66
N HIS A 21 -27.49 24.51 13.75
CA HIS A 21 -26.42 24.77 12.78
C HIS A 21 -25.37 23.65 12.80
N HIS A 22 -24.90 23.24 13.99
CA HIS A 22 -23.97 22.12 14.13
C HIS A 22 -24.59 20.81 13.64
N ALA A 23 -25.84 20.49 14.01
CA ALA A 23 -26.52 19.29 13.54
C ALA A 23 -26.63 19.25 12.00
N LYS A 24 -26.96 20.38 11.35
CA LYS A 24 -26.98 20.49 9.88
C LYS A 24 -25.59 20.34 9.27
N LEU A 25 -24.55 20.92 9.88
CA LEU A 25 -23.17 20.80 9.41
C LEU A 25 -22.70 19.33 9.49
N TYR A 26 -22.93 18.66 10.62
CA TYR A 26 -22.59 17.25 10.81
C TYR A 26 -23.34 16.35 9.83
N ASP A 27 -24.64 16.58 9.58
CA ASP A 27 -25.37 15.78 8.58
C ASP A 27 -24.85 16.02 7.16
N LYS A 28 -24.43 17.25 6.82
CA LYS A 28 -23.78 17.54 5.54
C LYS A 28 -22.44 16.84 5.40
N ILE A 29 -21.60 16.83 6.43
CA ILE A 29 -20.31 16.12 6.46
C ILE A 29 -20.56 14.61 6.28
N ARG A 30 -21.46 14.03 7.08
CA ARG A 30 -21.80 12.60 7.02
C ARG A 30 -22.31 12.19 5.63
N ARG A 31 -23.16 13.00 4.99
CA ARG A 31 -23.62 12.75 3.61
C ARG A 31 -22.47 12.81 2.61
N SER A 32 -21.51 13.73 2.80
CA SER A 32 -20.32 13.84 1.95
C SER A 32 -19.42 12.61 2.11
N GLU A 33 -19.18 12.14 3.34
CA GLU A 33 -18.42 10.92 3.64
C GLU A 33 -19.08 9.68 3.04
N GLN A 34 -20.41 9.56 3.13
CA GLN A 34 -21.14 8.45 2.53
C GLN A 34 -21.00 8.43 1.00
N LYS A 35 -21.12 9.58 0.33
CA LYS A 35 -20.90 9.69 -1.11
C LYS A 35 -19.47 9.31 -1.49
N TYR A 36 -18.50 9.78 -0.71
CA TYR A 36 -17.10 9.44 -0.91
C TYR A 36 -16.85 7.94 -0.76
N ARG A 37 -17.44 7.30 0.26
CA ARG A 37 -17.35 5.85 0.45
C ARG A 37 -17.93 5.06 -0.72
N VAL A 38 -19.10 5.44 -1.22
CA VAL A 38 -19.69 4.80 -2.41
C VAL A 38 -18.78 4.98 -3.63
N ALA A 39 -18.17 6.16 -3.81
CA ALA A 39 -17.22 6.37 -4.90
C ALA A 39 -15.98 5.47 -4.76
N LEU A 40 -15.45 5.31 -3.54
CA LEU A 40 -14.35 4.39 -3.27
C LEU A 40 -14.73 2.93 -3.53
N ASP A 41 -15.94 2.50 -3.16
CA ASP A 41 -16.43 1.13 -3.41
C ASP A 41 -16.56 0.84 -4.92
N VAL A 42 -17.02 1.82 -5.70
CA VAL A 42 -17.08 1.69 -7.17
C VAL A 42 -15.67 1.61 -7.77
N LEU A 43 -14.75 2.45 -7.30
CA LEU A 43 -13.36 2.44 -7.76
C LEU A 43 -12.64 1.13 -7.37
N SER A 44 -12.90 0.62 -6.17
CA SER A 44 -12.29 -0.63 -5.70
C SER A 44 -12.72 -1.80 -6.59
N TYR A 45 -14.00 -1.90 -6.98
CA TYR A 45 -14.48 -2.93 -7.91
C TYR A 45 -13.69 -2.94 -9.23
N HIS A 46 -13.42 -1.77 -9.81
CA HIS A 46 -12.67 -1.67 -11.06
C HIS A 46 -11.17 -1.96 -10.89
N ASN A 47 -10.62 -1.71 -9.71
CA ASN A 47 -9.19 -1.89 -9.40
C ASN A 47 -8.86 -3.25 -8.79
N THR A 48 -9.85 -4.06 -8.42
CA THR A 48 -9.68 -5.41 -7.86
C THR A 48 -9.53 -6.44 -8.98
N CYS A 49 -8.72 -7.48 -8.77
CA CYS A 49 -8.66 -8.61 -9.71
C CYS A 49 -10.03 -9.29 -9.90
N LEU A 50 -10.22 -9.94 -11.04
CA LEU A 50 -11.45 -10.69 -11.31
C LEU A 50 -11.40 -12.06 -10.61
N ASP A 51 -12.55 -12.58 -10.17
CA ASP A 51 -12.63 -13.90 -9.55
C ASP A 51 -12.18 -15.00 -10.53
N GLU A 52 -12.45 -14.83 -11.83
CA GLU A 52 -11.98 -15.76 -12.87
C GLU A 52 -10.45 -15.83 -12.94
N GLU A 53 -9.75 -14.68 -12.80
CA GLU A 53 -8.27 -14.65 -12.80
C GLU A 53 -7.70 -15.38 -11.58
N VAL A 54 -8.40 -15.28 -10.44
CA VAL A 54 -8.01 -15.97 -9.20
C VAL A 54 -8.19 -17.48 -9.35
N GLN A 55 -9.33 -17.93 -9.89
CA GLN A 55 -9.57 -19.35 -10.13
C GLN A 55 -8.57 -19.94 -11.13
N GLU A 56 -8.28 -19.24 -12.23
CA GLU A 56 -7.27 -19.68 -13.19
C GLU A 56 -5.89 -19.84 -12.53
N MET A 57 -5.50 -18.91 -11.66
CA MET A 57 -4.22 -19.00 -10.95
C MET A 57 -4.19 -20.13 -9.91
N LEU A 58 -5.30 -20.38 -9.21
CA LEU A 58 -5.44 -21.51 -8.28
C LEU A 58 -5.38 -22.86 -9.01
N GLU A 59 -6.07 -22.99 -10.14
CA GLU A 59 -6.05 -24.20 -10.97
C GLU A 59 -4.68 -24.48 -11.58
N LYS A 60 -4.01 -23.44 -12.09
CA LYS A 60 -2.64 -23.55 -12.62
C LYS A 60 -1.62 -23.85 -11.53
N GLY A 61 -1.88 -23.39 -10.30
CA GLY A 61 -1.00 -23.51 -9.15
C GLY A 61 0.27 -22.68 -9.29
N VAL A 62 0.98 -22.55 -8.17
CA VAL A 62 2.29 -21.91 -8.07
C VAL A 62 3.37 -22.94 -8.39
N PRO A 63 4.43 -22.63 -9.17
CA PRO A 63 5.43 -23.63 -9.52
C PRO A 63 6.20 -24.08 -8.28
N ASP A 64 6.63 -25.35 -8.21
CA ASP A 64 7.42 -25.85 -7.07
C ASP A 64 8.87 -25.35 -7.09
N SER A 65 9.40 -25.08 -8.29
CA SER A 65 10.72 -24.50 -8.48
C SER A 65 10.76 -23.71 -9.78
N LEU A 66 11.55 -22.63 -9.78
CA LEU A 66 11.91 -21.92 -10.99
C LEU A 66 13.42 -21.67 -10.96
N PRO A 67 14.20 -22.31 -11.87
CA PRO A 67 15.64 -22.11 -11.92
C PRO A 67 16.00 -20.64 -12.09
N LEU A 68 17.05 -20.22 -11.38
CA LEU A 68 17.67 -18.89 -11.48
C LEU A 68 16.82 -17.71 -10.99
N VAL A 69 15.62 -17.94 -10.44
CA VAL A 69 14.75 -16.85 -9.96
C VAL A 69 15.36 -16.09 -8.77
N ASP A 70 16.28 -16.71 -8.03
CA ASP A 70 17.06 -16.11 -6.95
C ASP A 70 18.36 -15.43 -7.44
N GLN A 71 18.65 -15.44 -8.73
CA GLN A 71 19.85 -14.83 -9.30
C GLN A 71 19.58 -13.40 -9.77
N PHE A 72 20.51 -12.48 -9.50
CA PHE A 72 20.40 -11.07 -9.92
C PHE A 72 20.30 -10.86 -11.43
N HIS A 73 20.74 -11.83 -12.23
CA HIS A 73 20.67 -11.78 -13.69
C HIS A 73 19.40 -12.46 -14.26
N PHE A 74 18.41 -12.77 -13.42
CA PHE A 74 17.13 -13.30 -13.86
C PHE A 74 16.43 -12.31 -14.80
N ASN A 75 16.04 -12.78 -15.99
CA ASN A 75 15.44 -11.92 -17.00
C ASN A 75 13.92 -11.75 -16.77
N VAL A 76 13.56 -10.76 -15.95
CA VAL A 76 12.17 -10.39 -15.65
C VAL A 76 11.37 -9.95 -16.89
N PHE A 77 12.03 -9.50 -17.96
CA PHE A 77 11.37 -9.04 -19.19
C PHE A 77 10.90 -10.19 -20.08
N ALA A 78 11.43 -11.40 -19.89
CA ALA A 78 10.99 -12.59 -20.62
C ALA A 78 9.68 -13.20 -20.08
N ILE A 79 9.19 -12.70 -18.95
CA ILE A 79 8.01 -13.22 -18.25
C ILE A 79 6.80 -12.30 -18.55
N ASP A 80 5.63 -12.86 -18.82
CA ASP A 80 4.41 -12.07 -18.99
C ASP A 80 3.86 -11.56 -17.64
N ASP A 81 2.94 -10.60 -17.66
CA ASP A 81 2.48 -9.92 -16.44
C ASP A 81 1.65 -10.81 -15.50
N VAL A 82 0.92 -11.79 -16.02
CA VAL A 82 0.16 -12.76 -15.19
C VAL A 82 1.14 -13.72 -14.53
N GLU A 83 2.09 -14.24 -15.30
CA GLU A 83 3.11 -15.13 -14.78
C GLU A 83 4.01 -14.43 -13.75
N LYS A 84 4.33 -13.14 -13.92
CA LYS A 84 4.99 -12.34 -12.87
C LYS A 84 4.21 -12.34 -11.55
N ALA A 85 2.88 -12.21 -11.58
CA ALA A 85 2.07 -12.28 -10.36
C ALA A 85 2.13 -13.69 -9.73
N ARG A 86 2.08 -14.75 -10.54
CA ARG A 86 2.26 -16.14 -10.08
C ARG A 86 3.63 -16.35 -9.42
N LEU A 87 4.69 -15.80 -10.01
CA LEU A 87 6.05 -15.85 -9.47
C LEU A 87 6.20 -14.99 -8.20
N ALA A 88 5.46 -13.89 -8.07
CA ALA A 88 5.42 -13.14 -6.82
C ALA A 88 4.80 -13.95 -5.67
N VAL A 89 3.77 -14.77 -5.95
CA VAL A 89 3.22 -15.71 -4.97
C VAL A 89 4.22 -16.84 -4.67
N PHE A 90 4.91 -17.37 -5.69
CA PHE A 90 5.99 -18.34 -5.51
C PHE A 90 7.08 -17.85 -4.57
N MET A 91 7.66 -16.68 -4.86
CA MET A 91 8.72 -16.09 -4.06
C MET A 91 8.26 -15.82 -2.62
N PHE A 92 6.99 -15.41 -2.42
CA PHE A 92 6.42 -15.29 -1.07
C PHE A 92 6.38 -16.65 -0.36
N LYS A 93 5.82 -17.68 -1.01
CA LYS A 93 5.67 -19.02 -0.45
C LYS A 93 7.02 -19.66 -0.13
N ASP A 94 8.02 -19.46 -0.97
CA ASP A 94 9.38 -19.96 -0.76
C ASP A 94 10.08 -19.27 0.43
N LEU A 95 9.84 -17.98 0.66
CA LEU A 95 10.42 -17.25 1.78
C LEU A 95 9.73 -17.52 3.12
N PHE A 96 8.39 -17.58 3.14
CA PHE A 96 7.61 -17.50 4.38
C PHE A 96 6.75 -18.75 4.64
N GLY A 97 6.58 -19.62 3.65
CA GLY A 97 5.61 -20.71 3.68
C GLY A 97 4.17 -20.22 3.72
N LEU A 98 3.24 -21.18 3.90
CA LEU A 98 1.79 -20.91 3.98
C LEU A 98 1.18 -21.32 5.33
N SER A 99 1.99 -21.72 6.32
CA SER A 99 1.47 -22.16 7.63
C SER A 99 0.71 -21.06 8.37
N ARG A 100 1.06 -19.79 8.10
CA ARG A 100 0.43 -18.60 8.66
C ARG A 100 -0.25 -17.75 7.58
N PHE A 101 -0.28 -18.16 6.32
CA PHE A 101 -0.75 -17.32 5.21
C PHE A 101 -1.71 -18.09 4.32
N ASP A 102 -2.82 -17.45 3.97
CA ASP A 102 -3.83 -18.03 3.09
C ASP A 102 -3.46 -17.82 1.63
N GLU A 103 -3.41 -18.90 0.85
CA GLU A 103 -2.95 -18.87 -0.55
C GLU A 103 -3.91 -18.11 -1.46
N ASP A 104 -5.23 -18.26 -1.29
CA ASP A 104 -6.24 -17.49 -2.02
C ASP A 104 -6.08 -15.98 -1.77
N SER A 105 -5.88 -15.60 -0.51
CA SER A 105 -5.63 -14.20 -0.13
C SER A 105 -4.35 -13.64 -0.74
N LEU A 106 -3.28 -14.43 -0.80
CA LEU A 106 -2.02 -14.04 -1.44
C LEU A 106 -2.16 -13.86 -2.95
N ILE A 107 -2.88 -14.77 -3.61
CA ILE A 107 -3.15 -14.70 -5.05
C ILE A 107 -3.98 -13.46 -5.38
N ARG A 108 -5.09 -13.23 -4.66
CA ARG A 108 -5.93 -12.03 -4.79
C ARG A 108 -5.12 -10.76 -4.60
N PHE A 109 -4.31 -10.71 -3.54
CA PHE A 109 -3.44 -9.59 -3.25
C PHE A 109 -2.46 -9.33 -4.42
N ALA A 110 -1.72 -10.34 -4.88
CA ALA A 110 -0.73 -10.17 -5.94
C ALA A 110 -1.35 -9.73 -7.28
N LEU A 111 -2.48 -10.34 -7.67
CA LEU A 111 -3.21 -9.99 -8.89
C LEU A 111 -3.78 -8.57 -8.83
N THR A 112 -4.32 -8.17 -7.68
CA THR A 112 -4.85 -6.82 -7.47
C THR A 112 -3.72 -5.78 -7.44
N VAL A 113 -2.60 -6.04 -6.77
CA VAL A 113 -1.43 -5.15 -6.81
C VAL A 113 -0.96 -4.92 -8.24
N ARG A 114 -0.79 -6.00 -9.03
CA ARG A 114 -0.48 -5.91 -10.47
C ARG A 114 -1.45 -4.98 -11.21
N LYS A 115 -2.76 -5.17 -11.00
CA LYS A 115 -3.81 -4.39 -11.67
C LYS A 115 -3.77 -2.90 -11.30
N ASN A 116 -3.23 -2.57 -10.13
CA ASN A 116 -3.09 -1.19 -9.66
C ASN A 116 -1.79 -0.51 -10.14
N TYR A 117 -0.87 -1.20 -10.82
CA TYR A 117 0.21 -0.54 -11.54
C TYR A 117 -0.30 0.06 -12.85
N ARG A 118 0.03 1.33 -13.10
CA ARG A 118 -0.38 2.03 -14.33
C ARG A 118 0.49 1.60 -15.52
N ARG A 119 -0.10 1.70 -16.71
CA ARG A 119 0.61 1.56 -17.99
C ARG A 119 1.42 2.84 -18.29
N VAL A 120 2.55 2.99 -17.62
CA VAL A 120 3.54 4.04 -17.86
C VAL A 120 4.88 3.44 -18.32
N PRO A 121 5.78 4.20 -18.98
CA PRO A 121 6.99 3.62 -19.58
C PRO A 121 7.90 2.88 -18.60
N TYR A 122 8.02 3.33 -17.35
CA TYR A 122 8.97 2.78 -16.38
C TYR A 122 8.32 2.24 -15.10
N HIS A 123 7.64 3.08 -14.30
CA HIS A 123 6.98 2.69 -13.03
C HIS A 123 5.69 1.88 -13.25
N ASN A 124 5.81 0.77 -13.98
CA ASN A 124 4.76 -0.19 -14.28
C ASN A 124 5.00 -1.50 -13.51
N TRP A 125 4.13 -2.49 -13.71
CA TRP A 125 4.20 -3.76 -13.00
C TRP A 125 5.54 -4.50 -13.18
N THR A 126 6.17 -4.39 -14.35
CA THR A 126 7.48 -5.02 -14.57
C THR A 126 8.56 -4.39 -13.67
N HIS A 127 8.48 -3.10 -13.38
CA HIS A 127 9.34 -2.46 -12.38
C HIS A 127 9.06 -2.97 -10.96
N GLY A 128 7.80 -2.97 -10.52
CA GLY A 128 7.45 -3.49 -9.18
C GLY A 128 7.90 -4.94 -8.99
N PHE A 129 7.67 -5.79 -9.99
CA PHE A 129 8.12 -7.18 -9.97
C PHE A 129 9.66 -7.32 -9.94
N SER A 130 10.40 -6.50 -10.71
CA SER A 130 11.86 -6.58 -10.72
C SER A 130 12.50 -6.19 -9.39
N VAL A 131 11.91 -5.19 -8.71
CA VAL A 131 12.29 -4.80 -7.35
C VAL A 131 11.99 -5.94 -6.36
N ALA A 132 10.81 -6.57 -6.46
CA ALA A 132 10.46 -7.72 -5.63
C ALA A 132 11.35 -8.93 -5.86
N ASN A 133 11.69 -9.24 -7.11
CA ASN A 133 12.61 -10.33 -7.46
C ASN A 133 14.03 -10.08 -6.92
N THR A 134 14.53 -8.85 -7.03
CA THR A 134 15.82 -8.47 -6.45
C THR A 134 15.80 -8.60 -4.93
N MET A 135 14.73 -8.15 -4.27
CA MET A 135 14.58 -8.27 -2.82
C MET A 135 14.46 -9.74 -2.37
N TYR A 136 13.76 -10.57 -3.14
CA TYR A 136 13.70 -12.01 -2.91
C TYR A 136 15.10 -12.64 -2.94
N ALA A 137 15.91 -12.35 -3.96
CA ALA A 137 17.29 -12.81 -4.05
C ALA A 137 18.14 -12.37 -2.83
N ILE A 138 18.01 -11.10 -2.43
CA ILE A 138 18.71 -10.56 -1.25
C ILE A 138 18.32 -11.32 0.02
N ILE A 139 17.02 -11.49 0.28
CA ILE A 139 16.52 -12.19 1.48
C ILE A 139 16.99 -13.65 1.45
N LYS A 140 16.84 -14.35 0.31
CA LYS A 140 17.19 -15.76 0.16
C LYS A 140 18.67 -16.04 0.46
N HIS A 141 19.56 -15.11 0.13
CA HIS A 141 21.00 -15.24 0.33
C HIS A 141 21.54 -14.50 1.57
N SER A 142 20.67 -13.88 2.37
CA SER A 142 21.08 -13.13 3.57
C SER A 142 21.31 -13.99 4.82
N GLY A 143 20.95 -15.28 4.79
CA GLY A 143 20.97 -16.14 5.98
C GLY A 143 20.06 -15.59 7.08
N ASP A 144 20.60 -15.39 8.28
CA ASP A 144 19.89 -14.82 9.43
C ASP A 144 19.97 -13.28 9.51
N GLY A 145 20.25 -12.61 8.39
CA GLY A 145 20.45 -11.16 8.33
C GLY A 145 19.19 -10.32 8.59
N PHE A 146 18.00 -10.90 8.45
CA PHE A 146 16.72 -10.24 8.70
C PHE A 146 15.87 -11.05 9.67
N ARG A 147 15.12 -10.38 10.54
CA ARG A 147 14.01 -11.03 11.24
C ARG A 147 12.87 -11.29 10.26
N VAL A 148 12.04 -12.30 10.55
CA VAL A 148 10.97 -12.75 9.64
C VAL A 148 10.01 -11.60 9.31
N GLU A 149 9.63 -10.79 10.30
CA GLU A 149 8.77 -9.62 10.10
C GLU A 149 9.40 -8.51 9.24
N GLU A 150 10.73 -8.35 9.32
CA GLU A 150 11.48 -7.38 8.51
C GLU A 150 11.56 -7.85 7.06
N ALA A 151 11.89 -9.13 6.84
CA ALA A 151 11.91 -9.74 5.52
C ALA A 151 10.52 -9.71 4.86
N LEU A 152 9.45 -9.99 5.62
CA LEU A 152 8.07 -9.90 5.16
C LEU A 152 7.72 -8.49 4.71
N ALA A 153 8.02 -7.48 5.54
CA ALA A 153 7.76 -6.09 5.22
C ALA A 153 8.56 -5.62 3.99
N LEU A 154 9.84 -6.00 3.88
CA LEU A 154 10.70 -5.66 2.74
C LEU A 154 10.20 -6.28 1.43
N TYR A 155 9.77 -7.54 1.46
CA TYR A 155 9.25 -8.23 0.28
C TYR A 155 7.92 -7.62 -0.18
N ILE A 156 6.94 -7.46 0.72
CA ILE A 156 5.65 -6.85 0.39
C ILE A 156 5.82 -5.40 -0.07
N ARG A 157 6.68 -4.62 0.61
CA ARG A 157 7.04 -3.27 0.15
C ARG A 157 7.54 -3.26 -1.29
N SER A 158 8.34 -4.26 -1.66
CA SER A 158 8.96 -4.30 -2.99
C SER A 158 7.94 -4.53 -4.10
N LEU A 159 6.85 -5.25 -3.81
CA LEU A 159 5.70 -5.39 -4.72
C LEU A 159 4.82 -4.13 -4.77
N CYS A 160 4.88 -3.30 -3.73
CA CYS A 160 3.92 -2.23 -3.48
C CYS A 160 4.56 -0.84 -3.42
N ASN A 161 5.77 -0.67 -3.96
CA ASN A 161 6.52 0.57 -3.85
C ASN A 161 5.95 1.69 -4.73
N ASP A 162 5.39 1.36 -5.90
CA ASP A 162 4.93 2.32 -6.93
C ASP A 162 3.50 2.05 -7.50
N PRO A 163 2.53 1.41 -6.81
CA PRO A 163 1.17 1.26 -7.35
C PRO A 163 0.53 2.64 -7.58
N ASP A 164 -0.26 2.76 -8.64
CA ASP A 164 -0.88 4.01 -9.10
C ASP A 164 0.11 5.14 -9.48
N HIS A 165 1.40 4.85 -9.69
CA HIS A 165 2.39 5.85 -10.08
C HIS A 165 2.07 6.48 -11.46
N ARG A 166 2.04 7.82 -11.53
CA ARG A 166 1.54 8.58 -12.69
C ARG A 166 2.60 8.98 -13.72
N GLY A 167 3.85 8.57 -13.50
CA GLY A 167 4.99 8.91 -14.37
C GLY A 167 5.49 10.34 -14.20
N LYS A 168 5.13 10.99 -13.09
CA LYS A 168 5.55 12.35 -12.71
C LYS A 168 6.25 12.28 -11.35
N ASN A 169 7.28 13.09 -11.15
CA ASN A 169 8.03 13.13 -9.88
C ASN A 169 7.34 14.04 -8.84
N ASN A 170 7.75 13.91 -7.57
CA ASN A 170 7.21 14.68 -6.44
C ASN A 170 7.29 16.20 -6.66
N GLN A 171 8.41 16.70 -7.20
CA GLN A 171 8.60 18.12 -7.47
C GLN A 171 7.57 18.66 -8.46
N PHE A 172 7.31 17.95 -9.56
CA PHE A 172 6.29 18.34 -10.54
C PHE A 172 4.89 18.41 -9.92
N MET A 173 4.54 17.50 -9.01
CA MET A 173 3.22 17.50 -8.36
C MET A 173 3.04 18.64 -7.35
N LEU A 174 4.12 19.07 -6.68
CA LEU A 174 4.10 20.24 -5.80
C LEU A 174 3.99 21.53 -6.62
N GLU A 175 4.74 21.65 -7.72
CA GLU A 175 4.71 22.84 -8.59
C GLU A 175 3.36 22.99 -9.31
N THR A 176 2.61 21.91 -9.48
CA THR A 176 1.27 21.89 -10.10
C THR A 176 0.15 21.79 -9.07
N GLU A 177 0.35 22.31 -7.85
CA GLU A 177 -0.54 22.27 -6.66
C GLU A 177 -2.07 22.32 -6.90
N THR A 178 -2.54 22.99 -7.96
CA THR A 178 -3.95 23.02 -8.38
C THR A 178 -4.48 21.71 -9.01
N GLU A 179 -3.61 20.78 -9.41
CA GLU A 179 -3.95 19.54 -10.14
C GLU A 179 -3.78 18.25 -9.30
N SER A 180 -3.23 18.31 -8.08
CA SER A 180 -3.02 17.13 -7.23
C SER A 180 -3.44 17.34 -5.78
N PRO A 181 -4.64 16.88 -5.38
CA PRO A 181 -5.07 16.83 -3.97
C PRO A 181 -4.13 16.03 -3.05
N LEU A 182 -3.19 15.26 -3.59
CA LEU A 182 -2.21 14.52 -2.79
C LEU A 182 -1.18 15.44 -2.13
N ALA A 183 -0.77 16.51 -2.82
CA ALA A 183 0.21 17.48 -2.33
C ALA A 183 -0.32 18.30 -1.14
N SER A 184 -1.63 18.49 -1.02
CA SER A 184 -2.24 19.19 0.11
C SER A 184 -2.35 18.34 1.38
N VAL A 185 -2.23 17.00 1.26
CA VAL A 185 -2.32 16.06 2.40
C VAL A 185 -0.94 15.75 2.99
N TYR A 186 0.10 15.70 2.17
CA TYR A 186 1.47 15.37 2.61
C TYR A 186 2.48 16.38 2.08
N SER A 187 3.25 16.97 3.00
CA SER A 187 4.31 17.94 2.69
C SER A 187 5.67 17.32 2.36
N THR A 188 5.85 16.02 2.61
CA THR A 188 7.07 15.25 2.28
C THR A 188 6.67 13.85 1.80
N SER A 189 7.46 13.26 0.90
CA SER A 189 7.27 11.90 0.37
C SER A 189 5.82 11.62 -0.08
N THR A 190 5.23 12.58 -0.80
CA THR A 190 3.79 12.62 -1.11
C THR A 190 3.33 11.37 -1.87
N MET A 191 4.10 10.92 -2.88
CA MET A 191 3.77 9.70 -3.62
C MET A 191 3.99 8.45 -2.81
N GLU A 192 5.03 8.40 -2.00
CA GLU A 192 5.31 7.23 -1.17
C GLU A 192 4.20 7.02 -0.12
N HIS A 193 3.66 8.12 0.42
CA HIS A 193 2.44 8.07 1.24
C HIS A 193 1.23 7.57 0.44
N HIS A 194 1.07 8.02 -0.80
CA HIS A 194 0.02 7.53 -1.69
C HIS A 194 0.15 6.03 -1.97
N HIS A 195 1.35 5.53 -2.28
CA HIS A 195 1.64 4.11 -2.51
C HIS A 195 1.32 3.25 -1.28
N PHE A 196 1.68 3.72 -0.08
CA PHE A 196 1.28 3.07 1.16
C PHE A 196 -0.25 3.03 1.32
N ASN A 197 -0.95 4.14 1.05
CA ASN A 197 -2.40 4.19 1.14
C ASN A 197 -3.09 3.27 0.12
N GLN A 198 -2.56 3.17 -1.12
CA GLN A 198 -3.04 2.20 -2.11
C GLN A 198 -2.87 0.76 -1.61
N THR A 199 -1.72 0.45 -1.02
CA THR A 199 -1.44 -0.87 -0.43
C THR A 199 -2.44 -1.21 0.69
N MET A 200 -2.69 -0.24 1.58
CA MET A 200 -3.68 -0.40 2.65
C MET A 200 -5.09 -0.59 2.11
N ALA A 201 -5.48 0.14 1.06
CA ALA A 201 -6.79 -0.01 0.42
C ALA A 201 -6.97 -1.42 -0.15
N ILE A 202 -5.93 -1.99 -0.78
CA ILE A 202 -5.95 -3.38 -1.26
C ILE A 202 -6.08 -4.36 -0.08
N LEU A 203 -5.26 -4.21 0.97
CA LEU A 203 -5.32 -5.09 2.15
C LEU A 203 -6.66 -5.06 2.89
N GLN A 204 -7.41 -3.97 2.78
CA GLN A 204 -8.74 -3.82 3.39
C GLN A 204 -9.87 -4.42 2.56
N GLN A 205 -9.60 -4.83 1.32
CA GLN A 205 -10.60 -5.53 0.50
C GLN A 205 -10.86 -6.93 1.04
N GLN A 206 -12.10 -7.40 0.86
CA GLN A 206 -12.50 -8.74 1.26
C GLN A 206 -11.60 -9.78 0.55
N GLY A 207 -11.05 -10.72 1.33
CA GLY A 207 -10.18 -11.78 0.82
C GLY A 207 -8.79 -11.33 0.37
N HIS A 208 -8.38 -10.06 0.59
CA HIS A 208 -7.04 -9.58 0.17
C HIS A 208 -6.08 -9.38 1.35
N ASN A 209 -6.56 -9.54 2.59
CA ASN A 209 -5.75 -9.33 3.77
C ASN A 209 -4.82 -10.53 4.02
N ILE A 210 -3.63 -10.49 3.42
CA ILE A 210 -2.60 -11.51 3.59
C ILE A 210 -2.09 -11.63 5.04
N PHE A 211 -2.38 -10.64 5.90
CA PHE A 211 -1.98 -10.63 7.31
C PHE A 211 -3.11 -11.03 8.27
N GLN A 212 -4.24 -11.54 7.76
CA GLN A 212 -5.46 -11.80 8.55
C GLN A 212 -5.30 -12.76 9.73
N THR A 213 -4.31 -13.65 9.68
CA THR A 213 -4.01 -14.65 10.73
C THR A 213 -3.05 -14.12 11.80
N LEU A 214 -2.43 -12.96 11.58
CA LEU A 214 -1.49 -12.36 12.53
C LEU A 214 -2.25 -11.83 13.75
N THR A 215 -1.59 -11.84 14.90
CA THR A 215 -2.14 -11.17 16.08
C THR A 215 -2.20 -9.66 15.86
N ASN A 216 -3.07 -8.95 16.60
CA ASN A 216 -3.17 -7.49 16.51
C ASN A 216 -1.83 -6.76 16.72
N SER A 217 -0.96 -7.31 17.57
CA SER A 217 0.37 -6.73 17.82
C SER A 217 1.29 -6.92 16.62
N GLU A 218 1.37 -8.14 16.08
CA GLU A 218 2.17 -8.45 14.89
C GLU A 218 1.67 -7.67 13.67
N TYR A 219 0.36 -7.62 13.46
CA TYR A 219 -0.27 -6.87 12.37
C TYR A 219 0.13 -5.40 12.40
N LYS A 220 0.01 -4.74 13.56
CA LYS A 220 0.44 -3.34 13.73
C LYS A 220 1.94 -3.16 13.51
N HIS A 221 2.74 -4.11 13.98
CA HIS A 221 4.19 -4.06 13.83
C HIS A 221 4.61 -4.19 12.36
N VAL A 222 4.10 -5.20 11.64
CA VAL A 222 4.36 -5.42 10.21
C VAL A 222 3.89 -4.24 9.37
N LEU A 223 2.71 -3.67 9.65
CA LEU A 223 2.25 -2.46 8.94
C LEU A 223 3.13 -1.24 9.23
N GLY A 224 3.65 -1.11 10.45
CA GLY A 224 4.61 -0.07 10.80
C GLY A 224 5.91 -0.19 10.01
N LEU A 225 6.45 -1.41 9.90
CA LEU A 225 7.63 -1.72 9.08
C LEU A 225 7.35 -1.46 7.59
N LEU A 226 6.22 -1.96 7.07
CA LEU A 226 5.82 -1.78 5.68
C LEU A 226 5.72 -0.29 5.32
N LYS A 227 5.08 0.52 6.17
CA LYS A 227 5.02 1.98 5.99
C LYS A 227 6.41 2.60 5.96
N HIS A 228 7.27 2.23 6.91
CA HIS A 228 8.63 2.75 6.98
C HIS A 228 9.42 2.42 5.71
N CYS A 229 9.36 1.17 5.24
CA CYS A 229 10.06 0.71 4.05
C CYS A 229 9.56 1.36 2.75
N ILE A 230 8.25 1.65 2.63
CA ILE A 230 7.70 2.35 1.47
C ILE A 230 8.14 3.82 1.50
N LEU A 231 8.02 4.53 2.62
CA LEU A 231 8.46 5.93 2.70
C LEU A 231 9.98 6.08 2.48
N ALA A 232 10.77 5.06 2.83
CA ALA A 232 12.21 5.03 2.57
C ALA A 232 12.57 4.87 1.07
N THR A 233 11.61 4.67 0.15
CA THR A 233 11.87 4.72 -1.31
C THR A 233 12.14 6.13 -1.81
N ASP A 234 11.72 7.15 -1.06
CA ASP A 234 11.98 8.55 -1.41
C ASP A 234 13.50 8.82 -1.35
N LEU A 235 14.06 9.21 -2.50
CA LEU A 235 15.48 9.53 -2.61
C LEU A 235 15.91 10.71 -1.72
N ALA A 236 15.00 11.58 -1.30
CA ALA A 236 15.30 12.63 -0.32
C ALA A 236 15.73 12.02 1.03
N SER A 237 15.15 10.87 1.40
CA SER A 237 15.52 10.12 2.62
C SER A 237 16.79 9.28 2.43
N PHE A 238 17.18 8.97 1.20
CA PHE A 238 18.32 8.09 0.92
C PHE A 238 19.66 8.71 1.33
N PHE A 239 19.93 9.97 0.98
CA PHE A 239 21.26 10.57 1.19
C PHE A 239 21.68 10.66 2.66
N PRO A 240 20.84 11.13 3.60
CA PRO A 240 21.19 11.13 5.02
C PRO A 240 21.39 9.70 5.56
N ASN A 241 20.57 8.75 5.13
CA ASN A 241 20.66 7.36 5.55
C ASN A 241 21.92 6.66 5.01
N ARG A 242 22.34 6.97 3.78
CA ARG A 242 23.59 6.46 3.19
C ARG A 242 24.81 6.90 4.00
N GLU A 243 24.83 8.15 4.45
CA GLU A 243 25.94 8.66 5.27
C GLU A 243 26.02 7.90 6.60
N ARG A 244 24.87 7.73 7.27
CA ARG A 244 24.79 6.93 8.50
C ARG A 244 25.21 5.48 8.27
N LEU A 245 24.77 4.86 7.18
CA LEU A 245 25.14 3.49 6.82
C LEU A 245 26.65 3.36 6.60
N THR A 246 27.26 4.32 5.90
CA THR A 246 28.72 4.34 5.66
C THR A 246 29.49 4.32 6.98
N ARG A 247 29.04 5.10 7.98
CA ARG A 247 29.67 5.09 9.31
C ARG A 247 29.54 3.75 10.02
N LEU A 248 28.39 3.07 9.89
CA LEU A 248 28.18 1.75 10.50
C LEU A 248 29.06 0.68 9.86
N VAL A 249 29.15 0.67 8.52
CA VAL A 249 30.01 -0.27 7.79
C VAL A 249 31.48 -0.06 8.13
N ASN A 250 31.92 1.19 8.24
CA ASN A 250 33.31 1.49 8.61
C ASN A 250 33.62 1.20 10.09
N ALA A 251 32.60 1.00 10.92
CA ALA A 251 32.74 0.70 12.35
C ALA A 251 32.63 -0.80 12.67
N ALA A 252 32.22 -1.63 11.70
CA ALA A 252 32.12 -3.08 11.80
C ALA A 252 33.41 -3.75 11.31
#